data_AF-A0A258IEI3-F1
#
_entry.id   AF-A0A258IEI3-F1
#
_cell.length_a   1.000
_cell.length_b   1.000
_cell.length_c   1.000
_cell.angle_alpha   90.00
_cell.angle_beta   90.00
_cell.angle_gamma   90.00
#
_symmetry.space_group_name_H-M   'P 1'
#
loop_
_entity.id
_entity.type
_entity.pdbx_description
1 polymer ?
#
loop_
_entity_poly.entity_id
_entity_poly.type
_entity_poly.pdbx_seq_one_letter_code
_entity_poly.pdbx_strand_id
1 'polypeptide(L)'
;GWFCAECWRFGRPDLEAGGMGARADLYAGYAAESGQPVDDARVRYFEVMAHIRWAIIALQQGARHASGQESSLELALTGRIADELELAILRATAPATWELRP
;
A
#
# COMPACT_ATOMS: atom_id res chain seq x y z
N GLY A 1 9.26 -2.96 -1.41
CA GLY A 1 7.82 -2.87 -1.74
C GLY A 1 7.12 -2.07 -0.68
N TRP A 2 6.75 -2.72 0.42
CA TRP A 2 5.95 -2.15 1.52
C TRP A 2 6.35 -0.72 1.96
N PHE A 3 7.63 -0.48 2.23
CA PHE A 3 8.11 0.86 2.62
C PHE A 3 7.85 1.95 1.58
N CYS A 4 7.75 1.60 0.29
CA CYS A 4 7.44 2.54 -0.77
C CYS A 4 5.94 2.64 -1.10
N ALA A 5 5.10 1.74 -0.57
CA ALA A 5 3.68 1.68 -0.92
C ALA A 5 2.93 2.89 -0.37
N GLU A 6 1.96 3.42 -1.10
CA GLU A 6 1.18 4.61 -0.71
C GLU A 6 0.56 4.49 0.69
N CYS A 7 0.10 3.29 1.05
CA CYS A 7 -0.45 2.99 2.38
C CYS A 7 0.56 3.09 3.54
N TRP A 8 1.84 3.30 3.25
CA TRP A 8 2.92 3.48 4.22
C TRP A 8 3.63 4.83 4.11
N ARG A 9 3.00 5.80 3.44
CA ARG A 9 3.53 7.17 3.30
C ARG A 9 2.95 8.17 4.29
N PHE A 10 2.07 7.74 5.19
CA PHE A 10 1.54 8.55 6.32
C PHE A 10 1.07 9.97 5.93
N GLY A 11 0.26 10.08 4.87
CA GLY A 11 -0.28 11.37 4.40
C GLY A 11 0.65 12.18 3.51
N ARG A 12 1.82 11.64 3.13
CA ARG A 12 2.77 12.24 2.19
C ARG A 12 2.89 11.41 0.91
N PRO A 13 1.83 11.32 0.08
CA PRO A 13 1.85 10.50 -1.13
C PRO A 13 2.97 10.92 -2.12
N ASP A 14 3.44 12.16 -2.03
CA ASP A 14 4.56 12.72 -2.81
C ASP A 14 5.94 12.18 -2.38
N LEU A 15 6.08 11.73 -1.13
CA LEU A 15 7.34 11.20 -0.60
C LEU A 15 7.32 9.67 -0.63
N GLU A 16 7.77 9.12 -1.76
CA GLU A 16 7.62 7.69 -2.04
C GLU A 16 8.33 6.77 -1.05
N ALA A 17 9.43 7.20 -0.43
CA ALA A 17 10.15 6.40 0.57
C ALA A 17 9.54 6.63 1.96
N GLY A 18 8.50 5.87 2.31
CA GLY A 18 7.88 5.85 3.64
C GLY A 18 7.30 7.18 4.10
N GLY A 19 7.01 8.12 3.18
CA GLY A 19 6.61 9.48 3.54
C GLY A 19 7.76 10.38 3.98
N MET A 20 9.02 9.96 3.82
CA MET A 20 10.21 10.65 4.32
C MET A 20 11.12 11.23 3.23
N GLY A 21 11.12 10.66 2.03
CA GLY A 21 12.01 11.09 0.95
C GLY A 21 11.66 10.52 -0.41
N ALA A 22 12.50 10.79 -1.41
CA ALA A 22 12.34 10.22 -2.74
C ALA A 22 12.75 8.74 -2.78
N ARG A 23 12.05 7.95 -3.59
CA ARG A 23 12.44 6.56 -3.91
C ARG A 23 13.86 6.47 -4.45
N ALA A 24 14.26 7.40 -5.29
CA ALA A 24 15.57 7.41 -5.93
C ALA A 24 16.69 7.47 -4.89
N ASP A 25 16.52 8.28 -3.84
CA ASP A 25 17.50 8.38 -2.75
C ASP A 25 17.60 7.07 -1.96
N LEU A 26 16.46 6.44 -1.67
CA LEU A 26 16.42 5.11 -1.04
C LEU A 26 17.16 4.07 -1.89
N TYR A 27 16.93 4.06 -3.20
CA TYR A 27 17.55 3.09 -4.12
C TYR A 27 19.05 3.33 -4.24
N ALA A 28 19.48 4.59 -4.33
CA ALA A 28 20.88 4.97 -4.37
C ALA A 28 21.60 4.55 -3.09
N GLY A 29 21.03 4.83 -1.92
CA GLY A 29 21.58 4.41 -0.64
C GLY A 29 21.65 2.88 -0.52
N TYR A 30 20.59 2.17 -0.92
CA TYR A 30 20.59 0.70 -0.92
C TYR A 30 21.70 0.15 -1.82
N ALA A 31 21.86 0.68 -3.04
CA ALA A 31 22.88 0.22 -3.99
C ALA A 31 24.30 0.54 -3.52
N ALA A 32 24.52 1.69 -2.88
CA ALA A 32 25.81 2.08 -2.33
C ALA A 32 26.27 1.11 -1.22
N GLU A 33 25.37 0.69 -0.34
CA GLU A 33 25.70 -0.20 0.79
C GLU A 33 25.72 -1.68 0.40
N SER A 34 24.81 -2.10 -0.48
CA SER A 34 24.69 -3.52 -0.86
C SER A 34 25.54 -3.93 -2.07
N GLY A 35 26.00 -2.96 -2.88
CA GLY A 35 26.61 -3.20 -4.18
C GLY A 35 25.64 -3.73 -5.24
N GLN A 36 24.34 -3.78 -4.97
CA GLN A 36 23.31 -4.31 -5.87
C GLN A 36 22.29 -3.24 -6.24
N PRO A 37 22.00 -3.03 -7.54
CA PRO A 37 20.94 -2.11 -7.95
C PRO A 37 19.57 -2.64 -7.54
N VAL A 38 18.65 -1.73 -7.22
CA VAL A 38 17.26 -2.08 -6.92
C VAL A 38 16.47 -2.23 -8.22
N ASP A 39 15.77 -3.35 -8.38
CA ASP A 39 14.81 -3.57 -9.46
C ASP A 39 13.49 -2.86 -9.13
N ASP A 40 13.23 -1.71 -9.78
CA ASP A 40 12.01 -0.90 -9.56
C ASP A 40 10.74 -1.67 -9.88
N ALA A 41 10.71 -2.47 -10.97
CA ALA A 41 9.53 -3.23 -11.36
C ALA A 41 9.18 -4.27 -10.28
N ARG A 42 10.20 -4.94 -9.73
CA ARG A 42 10.01 -5.85 -8.59
C ARG A 42 9.53 -5.10 -7.35
N VAL A 43 10.04 -3.91 -7.06
CA VAL A 43 9.56 -3.12 -5.92
C VAL A 43 8.11 -2.70 -6.09
N ARG A 44 7.70 -2.23 -7.28
CA ARG A 44 6.33 -1.85 -7.64
C ARG A 44 5.36 -3.03 -7.52
N TYR A 45 5.75 -4.23 -7.95
CA TYR A 45 4.98 -5.44 -7.70
C TYR A 45 4.72 -5.66 -6.20
N PHE A 46 5.76 -5.52 -5.37
CA PHE A 46 5.60 -5.65 -3.92
C PHE A 46 4.89 -4.47 -3.25
N GLU A 47 4.78 -3.29 -3.90
CA GLU A 47 3.90 -2.22 -3.44
C GLU A 47 2.44 -2.66 -3.58
N VAL A 48 2.03 -3.17 -4.75
CA VAL A 48 0.67 -3.72 -4.96
C VAL A 48 0.34 -4.80 -3.93
N MET A 49 1.26 -5.74 -3.70
CA MET A 49 1.07 -6.78 -2.70
C MET A 49 0.95 -6.23 -1.27
N ALA A 50 1.61 -5.10 -0.97
CA ALA A 50 1.47 -4.43 0.32
C ALA A 50 0.08 -3.83 0.50
N HIS A 51 -0.47 -3.17 -0.53
CA HIS A 51 -1.85 -2.66 -0.50
C HIS A 51 -2.86 -3.79 -0.30
N ILE A 52 -2.73 -4.89 -1.05
CA ILE A 52 -3.63 -6.05 -0.94
C ILE A 52 -3.60 -6.63 0.49
N ARG A 53 -2.39 -6.88 1.02
CA ARG A 53 -2.25 -7.45 2.36
C ARG A 53 -2.78 -6.52 3.43
N TRP A 54 -2.57 -5.20 3.29
CA TRP A 54 -3.11 -4.23 4.21
C TRP A 54 -4.63 -4.14 4.13
N ALA A 55 -5.23 -4.27 2.95
CA ALA A 55 -6.69 -4.27 2.77
C ALA A 55 -7.33 -5.46 3.48
N ILE A 56 -6.74 -6.65 3.36
CA ILE A 56 -7.20 -7.84 4.09
C ILE A 56 -7.16 -7.60 5.61
N ILE A 57 -6.06 -7.04 6.13
CA ILE A 57 -5.93 -6.74 7.56
C ILE A 57 -6.97 -5.71 7.99
N ALA A 58 -7.16 -4.63 7.22
CA ALA A 58 -8.15 -3.60 7.49
C ALA A 58 -9.56 -4.19 7.59
N LEU A 59 -9.96 -5.02 6.62
CA LEU A 59 -11.26 -5.71 6.63
C LEU A 59 -11.42 -6.64 7.84
N GLN A 60 -10.37 -7.37 8.23
CA GLN A 60 -10.38 -8.21 9.43
C GLN A 60 -10.55 -7.39 10.71
N GLN A 61 -9.90 -6.23 10.83
CA GLN A 61 -10.08 -5.33 11.97
C GLN A 61 -11.50 -4.76 12.02
N GLY A 62 -12.02 -4.28 10.88
CA GLY A 62 -13.39 -3.80 10.78
C GLY A 62 -14.42 -4.87 11.15
N ALA A 63 -14.21 -6.11 10.72
CA ALA A 63 -15.09 -7.25 11.05
C ALA A 63 -15.06 -7.60 12.55
N ARG A 64 -13.91 -7.52 13.22
CA ARG A 64 -13.81 -7.71 14.68
C ARG A 64 -14.62 -6.67 15.45
N HIS A 65 -14.58 -5.41 15.01
CA HIS A 65 -15.43 -4.36 15.57
C HIS A 65 -16.92 -4.63 15.31
N ALA A 66 -17.30 -4.82 14.05
CA ALA A 66 -18.70 -4.94 13.63
C ALA A 66 -19.39 -6.18 14.22
N SER A 67 -18.65 -7.26 14.48
CA SER A 67 -19.17 -8.47 15.13
C SER A 67 -19.36 -8.33 16.65
N GLY A 68 -18.88 -7.25 17.26
CA GLY A 68 -18.89 -7.06 18.71
C GLY A 68 -17.86 -7.92 19.46
N GLN A 69 -16.99 -8.66 18.74
CA GLN A 69 -15.86 -9.37 19.36
C GLN A 69 -14.92 -8.40 20.09
N GLU A 70 -14.76 -7.18 19.55
CA GLU A 70 -14.00 -6.12 20.20
C GLU A 70 -14.56 -4.72 19.88
N SER A 71 -15.12 -4.06 20.89
CA SER A 71 -15.64 -2.70 20.77
C SER A 71 -14.51 -1.66 20.79
N SER A 72 -13.84 -1.47 19.65
CA SER A 72 -12.76 -0.48 19.47
C SER A 72 -13.06 0.49 18.32
N LEU A 73 -13.02 1.80 18.60
CA LEU A 73 -13.16 2.84 17.57
C LEU A 73 -12.01 2.79 16.55
N GLU A 74 -10.79 2.46 17.00
CA GLU A 74 -9.64 2.32 16.12
C GLU A 74 -9.86 1.21 15.10
N LEU A 75 -10.35 0.03 15.52
CA LEU A 75 -10.66 -1.07 14.61
C LEU A 75 -11.75 -0.71 13.60
N ALA A 76 -12.77 0.04 14.04
CA ALA A 76 -13.82 0.54 13.16
C ALA A 76 -13.28 1.47 12.08
N LEU A 77 -12.40 2.41 12.45
CA LEU A 77 -11.77 3.35 11.54
C LEU A 77 -10.76 2.66 10.61
N THR A 78 -9.96 1.73 11.13
CA THR A 78 -9.03 0.92 10.33
C THR A 78 -9.77 0.14 9.26
N GLY A 79 -10.97 -0.38 9.55
CA GLY A 79 -11.82 -1.02 8.55
C GLY A 79 -12.23 -0.14 7.36
N ARG A 80 -12.28 1.19 7.53
CA ARG A 80 -12.62 2.14 6.47
C ARG A 80 -11.45 2.42 5.50
N ILE A 81 -10.21 2.08 5.88
CA ILE A 81 -9.02 2.28 5.05
C ILE A 81 -9.05 1.36 3.81
N ALA A 82 -9.80 0.26 3.84
CA ALA A 82 -9.90 -0.69 2.73
C ALA A 82 -10.29 -0.02 1.38
N ASP A 83 -11.17 0.99 1.40
CA ASP A 83 -11.63 1.72 0.22
C ASP A 83 -10.46 2.45 -0.48
N GLU A 84 -9.57 3.07 0.31
CA GLU A 84 -8.38 3.78 -0.21
C GLU A 84 -7.35 2.79 -0.79
N LEU A 85 -7.23 1.61 -0.17
CA LEU A 85 -6.30 0.57 -0.60
C LEU A 85 -6.75 -0.08 -1.91
N GLU A 86 -8.05 -0.31 -2.07
CA GLU A 86 -8.63 -0.77 -3.33
C GLU A 86 -8.33 0.22 -4.45
N LEU A 87 -8.53 1.53 -4.21
CA LEU A 87 -8.21 2.56 -5.19
C LEU A 87 -6.71 2.58 -5.55
N ALA A 88 -5.82 2.43 -4.58
CA ALA A 88 -4.39 2.37 -4.82
C ALA A 88 -4.00 1.14 -5.66
N ILE A 89 -4.62 -0.02 -5.41
CA ILE A 89 -4.43 -1.23 -6.22
C ILE A 89 -4.88 -0.95 -7.66
N LEU A 90 -6.10 -0.44 -7.86
CA LEU A 90 -6.64 -0.14 -9.19
C LEU A 90 -5.74 0.81 -9.99
N ARG A 91 -5.20 1.85 -9.35
CA ARG A 91 -4.25 2.78 -9.97
C ARG A 91 -2.93 2.10 -10.35
N ALA A 92 -2.46 1.17 -9.53
CA ALA A 92 -1.21 0.45 -9.76
C ALA A 92 -1.35 -0.74 -10.73
N THR A 93 -2.57 -1.24 -10.96
CA THR A 93 -2.85 -2.43 -11.77
C THR A 93 -3.88 -2.15 -12.87
N ALA A 94 -3.79 -1.01 -13.55
CA ALA A 94 -4.65 -0.72 -14.70
C ALA A 94 -4.74 -1.96 -15.61
N PRO A 95 -5.94 -2.39 -16.02
CA PRO A 95 -6.10 -3.60 -16.80
C PRO A 95 -5.56 -3.40 -18.19
N ALA A 96 -5.24 -4.53 -18.83
CA ALA A 96 -4.96 -4.56 -20.25
C ALA A 96 -6.16 -4.12 -21.10
N THR A 97 -7.40 -4.25 -20.59
CA THR A 97 -8.66 -3.83 -21.22
C THR A 97 -9.73 -3.60 -20.16
N TRP A 98 -10.31 -2.39 -20.12
CA TRP A 98 -11.59 -2.13 -19.44
C TRP A 98 -12.71 -2.17 -20.50
N GLU A 99 -13.53 -3.21 -20.53
CA GLU A 99 -14.79 -3.20 -21.29
C GLU A 99 -15.95 -2.94 -20.32
N LEU A 100 -16.45 -1.71 -20.31
CA LEU A 100 -17.75 -1.41 -19.71
C LEU A 100 -18.81 -1.87 -20.71
N ARG A 101 -19.46 -3.01 -20.44
CA ARG A 101 -20.65 -3.39 -21.20
C ARG A 101 -21.80 -2.45 -20.85
N PRO A 102 -22.54 -1.93 -21.86
CA PRO A 102 -23.69 -1.07 -21.67
C PRO A 102 -24.87 -1.79 -20.99
#